data_AF-A0A6B1AKB5-F1
#
_entry.id   AF-A0A6B1AKB5-F1
#
_cell.length_a   1.000
_cell.length_b   1.000
_cell.length_c   1.000
_cell.angle_alpha   90.00
_cell.angle_beta   90.00
_cell.angle_gamma   90.00
#
_symmetry.space_group_name_H-M   'P 1'
#
loop_
_entity.id
_entity.type
_entity.pdbx_description
1 polymer ?
#
loop_
_entity_poly.entity_id
_entity_poly.type
_entity_poly.pdbx_seq_one_letter_code
_entity_poly.pdbx_strand_id
1 'polypeptide(L)'
;MSSDTERPAPGRDAERGSESDEGVLRAKYADYCSAQLTEVFLSLSEERIYEIVEEEARAQAFGQERLGFQTMVRLATKRLRESVPLPDFETWRRDYEAAPEEYEAYLMGLWRQRSEEEAPEPD
;
A
#
# COMPACT_ATOMS: atom_id res chain seq x y z
N MET A 1 -45.63 24.49 -25.77
CA MET A 1 -44.97 23.40 -25.04
C MET A 1 -43.48 23.66 -25.12
N SER A 2 -42.93 24.38 -24.15
CA SER A 2 -41.50 24.68 -24.09
C SER A 2 -40.83 23.55 -23.32
N SER A 3 -40.04 22.73 -24.00
CA SER A 3 -39.17 21.76 -23.35
C SER A 3 -37.93 22.51 -22.89
N ASP A 4 -37.94 22.88 -21.61
CA ASP A 4 -36.79 23.39 -20.88
C ASP A 4 -35.70 22.29 -20.89
N THR A 5 -34.69 22.48 -21.73
CA THR A 5 -33.48 21.66 -21.68
C THR A 5 -32.64 22.23 -20.55
N GLU A 6 -32.88 21.74 -19.35
CA GLU A 6 -32.09 22.07 -18.17
C GLU A 6 -30.64 21.63 -18.42
N ARG A 7 -29.77 22.62 -18.67
CA ARG A 7 -28.33 22.41 -18.81
C ARG A 7 -27.80 21.97 -17.45
N PRO A 8 -27.13 20.81 -17.32
CA PRO A 8 -26.57 20.40 -16.04
C PRO A 8 -25.54 21.43 -15.59
N ALA A 9 -25.62 21.84 -14.33
CA ALA A 9 -24.76 22.84 -13.74
C ALA A 9 -23.29 22.37 -13.77
N PRO A 10 -22.35 23.13 -14.36
CA PRO A 10 -20.99 22.67 -14.65
C PRO A 10 -20.09 22.41 -13.43
N GLY A 11 -20.58 22.60 -12.19
CA GLY A 11 -19.79 22.46 -10.97
C GLY A 11 -19.74 21.04 -10.40
N ARG A 12 -20.84 20.27 -10.48
CA ARG A 12 -20.95 18.99 -9.74
C ARG A 12 -20.13 17.86 -10.35
N ASP A 13 -19.92 17.89 -11.67
CA ASP A 13 -19.17 16.85 -12.38
C ASP A 13 -17.64 17.06 -12.26
N ALA A 14 -17.20 18.32 -12.18
CA ALA A 14 -15.78 18.66 -11.98
C ALA A 14 -15.31 18.34 -10.54
N GLU A 15 -16.13 18.65 -9.53
CA GLU A 15 -15.84 18.30 -8.13
C GLU A 15 -15.77 16.78 -7.95
N ARG A 16 -16.75 16.05 -8.49
CA ARG A 16 -16.78 14.58 -8.47
C ARG A 16 -15.59 13.94 -9.20
N GLY A 17 -15.15 14.54 -10.31
CA GLY A 17 -13.94 14.12 -11.02
C GLY A 17 -12.69 14.29 -10.16
N SER A 18 -12.53 15.44 -9.50
CA SER A 18 -11.38 15.69 -8.62
C SER A 18 -11.32 14.78 -7.39
N GLU A 19 -12.47 14.47 -6.78
CA GLU A 19 -12.56 13.52 -5.66
C GLU A 19 -12.24 12.09 -6.11
N SER A 20 -12.64 11.72 -7.33
CA SER A 20 -12.31 10.44 -7.94
C SER A 20 -10.82 10.33 -8.24
N ASP A 21 -10.21 11.40 -8.75
CA ASP A 21 -8.78 11.43 -9.09
C ASP A 21 -7.91 11.37 -7.82
N GLU A 22 -8.29 12.09 -6.77
CA GLU A 22 -7.62 11.97 -5.46
C GLU A 22 -7.78 10.56 -4.88
N GLY A 23 -8.98 9.96 -5.00
CA GLY A 23 -9.24 8.59 -4.57
C GLY A 23 -8.33 7.58 -5.27
N VAL A 24 -8.15 7.72 -6.60
CA VAL A 24 -7.23 6.89 -7.39
C VAL A 24 -5.78 7.08 -6.93
N LEU A 25 -5.34 8.32 -6.70
CA LEU A 25 -4.00 8.61 -6.22
C LEU A 25 -3.75 8.03 -4.82
N ARG A 26 -4.74 8.09 -3.92
CA ARG A 26 -4.65 7.48 -2.59
C ARG A 26 -4.55 5.97 -2.64
N ALA A 27 -5.27 5.33 -3.57
CA ALA A 27 -5.16 3.89 -3.79
C ALA A 27 -3.76 3.52 -4.30
N LYS A 28 -3.25 4.24 -5.30
CA LYS A 28 -1.88 4.04 -5.82
C LYS A 28 -0.80 4.25 -4.76
N TYR A 29 -0.95 5.26 -3.91
CA TYR A 29 -0.06 5.50 -2.79
C TYR A 29 -0.08 4.36 -1.76
N ALA A 30 -1.26 3.80 -1.47
CA ALA A 30 -1.39 2.64 -0.59
C ALA A 30 -0.69 1.40 -1.18
N ASP A 31 -0.85 1.16 -2.48
CA ASP A 31 -0.16 0.08 -3.19
C ASP A 31 1.36 0.27 -3.16
N TYR A 32 1.84 1.49 -3.42
CA TYR A 32 3.25 1.85 -3.32
C TYR A 32 3.80 1.55 -1.93
N CYS A 33 3.13 2.02 -0.87
CA CYS A 33 3.56 1.80 0.50
C CYS A 33 3.57 0.31 0.86
N SER A 34 2.55 -0.44 0.47
CA SER A 34 2.50 -1.89 0.69
C SER A 34 3.68 -2.58 0.02
N ALA A 35 3.98 -2.23 -1.23
CA ALA A 35 5.07 -2.83 -1.97
C ALA A 35 6.43 -2.53 -1.30
N GLN A 36 6.68 -1.28 -0.91
CA GLN A 36 7.91 -0.91 -0.22
C GLN A 36 8.10 -1.70 1.09
N LEU A 37 7.02 -1.91 1.86
CA LEU A 37 7.08 -2.71 3.08
C LEU A 37 7.33 -4.20 2.78
N THR A 38 6.71 -4.73 1.72
CA THR A 38 6.93 -6.11 1.28
C THR A 38 8.36 -6.33 0.82
N GLU A 39 8.92 -5.44 0.00
CA GLU A 39 10.31 -5.52 -0.45
C GLU A 39 11.27 -5.54 0.75
N VAL A 40 11.06 -4.65 1.71
CA VAL A 40 11.87 -4.64 2.94
C VAL A 40 11.69 -5.95 3.71
N PHE A 41 10.46 -6.42 3.89
CA PHE A 41 10.19 -7.67 4.59
C PHE A 41 10.88 -8.88 3.93
N LEU A 42 10.79 -9.00 2.61
CA LEU A 42 11.43 -10.08 1.84
C LEU A 42 12.96 -10.00 1.86
N SER A 43 13.52 -8.81 2.07
CA SER A 43 14.98 -8.63 2.21
C SER A 43 15.51 -9.03 3.59
N LEU A 44 14.63 -9.23 4.60
CA LEU A 44 15.05 -9.64 5.94
C LEU A 44 15.36 -11.13 5.99
N SER A 45 16.39 -11.50 6.75
CA SER A 45 16.60 -12.90 7.12
C SER A 45 15.53 -13.38 8.11
N GLU A 46 15.32 -14.68 8.18
CA GLU A 46 14.41 -15.29 9.14
C GLU A 46 14.77 -14.90 10.58
N GLU A 47 16.06 -14.95 10.94
CA GLU A 47 16.55 -14.54 12.26
C GLU A 47 16.17 -13.10 12.57
N ARG A 48 16.31 -12.20 11.59
CA ARG A 48 15.97 -10.79 11.77
C ARG A 48 14.46 -10.58 11.94
N ILE A 49 13.64 -11.35 11.23
CA ILE A 49 12.18 -11.34 11.41
C ILE A 49 11.83 -11.81 12.83
N TYR A 50 12.47 -12.88 13.33
CA TYR A 50 12.25 -13.36 14.69
C TYR A 50 12.65 -12.34 15.75
N GLU A 51 13.80 -11.69 15.62
CA GLU A 51 14.24 -10.63 16.54
C GLU A 51 13.22 -9.49 16.64
N ILE A 52 12.75 -9.00 15.49
CA ILE A 52 11.74 -7.94 15.41
C ILE A 52 10.45 -8.36 16.14
N VAL A 53 10.02 -9.59 15.92
CA VAL A 53 8.81 -10.14 16.56
C VAL A 53 8.98 -10.26 18.07
N GLU A 54 10.12 -10.75 18.54
CA GLU A 54 10.40 -10.86 19.99
C GLU A 54 10.45 -9.49 20.68
N GLU A 55 11.09 -8.51 20.05
CA GLU A 55 11.14 -7.13 20.54
C GLU A 55 9.74 -6.54 20.69
N GLU A 56 8.91 -6.65 19.65
CA GLU A 56 7.53 -6.15 19.66
C GLU A 56 6.63 -6.93 20.63
N ALA A 57 6.82 -8.25 20.73
CA ALA A 57 6.07 -9.09 21.65
C ALA A 57 6.34 -8.70 23.11
N ARG A 58 7.61 -8.47 23.44
CA ARG A 58 8.05 -8.00 24.76
C ARG A 58 7.49 -6.62 25.06
N ALA A 59 7.52 -5.69 24.09
CA ALA A 59 6.97 -4.35 24.25
C ALA A 59 5.45 -4.36 24.53
N GLN A 60 4.73 -5.33 23.99
CA GLN A 60 3.27 -5.49 24.17
C GLN A 60 2.91 -6.43 25.33
N ALA A 61 3.88 -6.86 26.14
CA ALA A 61 3.71 -7.77 27.25
C ALA A 61 2.99 -9.08 26.87
N PHE A 62 3.19 -9.56 25.64
CA PHE A 62 2.80 -10.93 25.31
C PHE A 62 3.56 -11.88 26.25
N GLY A 63 2.83 -12.82 26.85
CA GLY A 63 3.42 -13.83 27.74
C GLY A 63 4.41 -14.74 27.00
N GLN A 64 5.01 -15.68 27.71
CA GLN A 64 5.95 -16.67 27.14
C GLN A 64 5.28 -17.72 26.24
N GLU A 65 4.02 -17.53 25.87
CA GLU A 65 3.31 -18.45 24.98
C GLU A 65 3.78 -18.28 23.53
N ARG A 66 3.84 -19.41 22.81
CA ARG A 66 4.27 -19.42 21.41
C ARG A 66 3.28 -18.61 20.57
N LEU A 67 3.75 -17.53 19.97
CA LEU A 67 2.95 -16.70 19.08
C LEU A 67 2.52 -17.50 17.84
N GLY A 68 1.25 -17.35 17.46
CA GLY A 68 0.77 -17.85 16.18
C GLY A 68 1.41 -17.08 15.02
N PHE A 69 1.56 -17.75 13.87
CA PHE A 69 2.15 -17.17 12.65
C PHE A 69 1.55 -15.80 12.27
N GLN A 70 0.22 -15.70 12.27
CA GLN A 70 -0.47 -14.44 11.97
C GLN A 70 -0.09 -13.31 12.94
N THR A 71 0.10 -13.62 14.22
CA THR A 71 0.54 -12.64 15.22
C THR A 71 1.98 -12.21 14.95
N MET A 72 2.88 -13.15 14.63
CA MET A 72 4.27 -12.84 14.30
C MET A 72 4.36 -11.91 13.08
N VAL A 73 3.66 -12.25 11.99
CA VAL A 73 3.61 -11.41 10.78
C VAL A 73 3.07 -10.02 11.10
N ARG A 74 1.97 -9.92 11.87
CA ARG A 74 1.40 -8.62 12.26
C ARG A 74 2.39 -7.76 13.04
N LEU A 75 3.14 -8.35 13.97
CA LEU A 75 4.15 -7.63 14.75
C LEU A 75 5.31 -7.16 13.87
N ALA A 76 5.80 -8.02 12.98
CA ALA A 76 6.83 -7.67 12.02
C ALA A 76 6.39 -6.53 11.09
N THR A 77 5.22 -6.65 10.46
CA THR A 77 4.69 -5.60 9.57
C THR A 77 4.44 -4.28 10.31
N LYS A 78 3.99 -4.33 11.57
CA LYS A 78 3.83 -3.12 12.40
C LYS A 78 5.17 -2.43 12.60
N ARG A 79 6.21 -3.16 13.03
CA ARG A 79 7.55 -2.60 13.23
C ARG A 79 8.12 -2.02 11.93
N LEU A 80 7.90 -2.69 10.81
CA LEU A 80 8.33 -2.20 9.49
C LEU A 80 7.64 -0.89 9.12
N ARG A 81 6.33 -0.76 9.34
CA ARG A 81 5.61 0.50 9.10
C ARG A 81 6.16 1.68 9.91
N GLU A 82 6.74 1.42 11.08
CA GLU A 82 7.33 2.45 11.94
C GLU A 82 8.81 2.75 11.61
N SER A 83 9.50 1.87 10.88
CA SER A 83 10.94 1.98 10.62
C SER A 83 11.29 2.31 9.17
N VAL A 84 10.44 1.94 8.21
CA VAL A 84 10.64 2.27 6.80
C VAL A 84 10.25 3.74 6.57
N PRO A 85 11.17 4.58 6.08
CA PRO A 85 10.90 6.00 5.83
C PRO A 85 10.05 6.16 4.57
N LEU A 86 8.75 5.91 4.69
CA LEU A 86 7.79 6.15 3.61
C LEU A 86 7.51 7.66 3.50
N PRO A 87 7.49 8.23 2.29
CA PRO A 87 7.05 9.61 2.09
C PRO A 87 5.59 9.74 2.51
N ASP A 88 5.17 10.93 2.97
CA ASP A 88 3.74 11.20 3.13
C ASP A 88 3.04 11.31 1.78
N PHE A 89 1.70 11.29 1.81
CA PHE A 89 0.89 11.32 0.59
C PHE A 89 1.16 12.54 -0.29
N GLU A 90 1.35 13.73 0.30
CA GLU A 90 1.54 14.97 -0.45
C GLU A 90 2.91 15.01 -1.15
N THR A 91 3.94 14.54 -0.45
CA THR A 91 5.30 14.40 -1.00
C THR A 91 5.31 13.38 -2.11
N TRP A 92 4.72 12.19 -1.87
CA TRP A 92 4.61 11.15 -2.88
C TRP A 92 3.80 11.59 -4.10
N ARG A 93 2.67 12.30 -3.90
CA ARG A 93 1.84 12.79 -5.00
C ARG A 93 2.63 13.74 -5.88
N ARG A 94 3.36 14.69 -5.29
CA ARG A 94 4.17 15.64 -6.05
C ARG A 94 5.23 14.94 -6.89
N ASP A 95 5.89 13.93 -6.33
CA ASP A 95 6.92 13.18 -7.03
C ASP A 95 6.31 12.28 -8.13
N TYR A 96 5.15 11.68 -7.86
CA TYR A 96 4.36 10.93 -8.84
C TYR A 96 3.89 11.82 -10.02
N GLU A 97 3.39 13.02 -9.75
CA GLU A 97 2.96 13.96 -10.78
C GLU A 97 4.13 14.47 -11.63
N ALA A 98 5.34 14.52 -11.07
CA ALA A 98 6.54 14.92 -11.79
C ALA A 98 7.08 13.84 -12.74
N ALA A 99 6.89 12.56 -12.41
CA ALA A 99 7.39 11.42 -13.19
C ALA A 99 6.45 10.21 -13.12
N PRO A 100 5.21 10.31 -13.64
CA PRO A 100 4.20 9.26 -13.45
C PRO A 100 4.61 7.93 -14.09
N GLU A 101 5.31 7.94 -15.22
CA GLU A 101 5.76 6.74 -15.93
C GLU A 101 6.67 5.84 -15.10
N GLU A 102 7.51 6.40 -14.23
CA GLU A 102 8.43 5.63 -13.38
C GLU A 102 7.66 4.88 -12.29
N TYR A 103 6.72 5.56 -11.63
CA TYR A 103 5.86 4.97 -10.62
C TYR A 103 4.88 3.96 -11.22
N GLU A 104 4.32 4.25 -12.40
CA GLU A 104 3.40 3.33 -13.09
C GLU A 104 4.12 2.07 -13.55
N ALA A 105 5.36 2.18 -14.07
CA ALA A 105 6.16 1.00 -14.43
C ALA A 105 6.45 0.13 -13.21
N TYR A 106 6.81 0.75 -12.08
CA TYR A 106 7.04 0.06 -10.81
C TYR A 106 5.76 -0.62 -10.29
N LEU A 107 4.64 0.10 -10.19
CA LEU A 107 3.35 -0.43 -9.72
C LEU A 107 2.83 -1.55 -10.63
N MET A 108 2.94 -1.40 -11.95
CA MET A 108 2.55 -2.43 -12.91
C MET A 108 3.49 -3.65 -12.86
N GLY A 109 4.78 -3.46 -12.57
CA GLY A 109 5.72 -4.57 -12.33
C GLY A 109 5.30 -5.43 -11.14
N LEU A 110 4.94 -4.77 -10.04
CA LEU A 110 4.47 -5.43 -8.81
C LEU A 110 3.16 -6.20 -9.03
N TRP A 111 2.21 -5.63 -9.77
CA TRP A 111 0.94 -6.30 -10.06
C TRP A 111 1.10 -7.52 -10.97
N ARG A 112 2.06 -7.51 -11.90
CA ARG A 112 2.38 -8.69 -12.72
C ARG A 112 2.97 -9.81 -11.88
N GLN A 113 3.94 -9.50 -11.01
CA GLN A 113 4.56 -10.48 -10.14
C GLN A 113 3.55 -11.13 -9.18
N ARG A 114 2.66 -10.35 -8.56
CA ARG A 114 1.57 -10.90 -7.74
C ARG A 114 0.68 -11.87 -8.53
N SER A 115 0.35 -11.53 -9.78
CA SER A 115 -0.51 -12.37 -10.62
C SER A 115 0.18 -13.67 -11.05
N GLU A 116 1.50 -13.66 -11.20
CA GLU A 116 2.31 -14.82 -11.57
C GLU A 116 2.55 -15.76 -10.39
N GLU A 117 2.69 -15.23 -9.16
CA GLU A 117 2.89 -16.02 -7.94
C GLU A 117 1.59 -16.66 -7.40
N GLU A 118 0.42 -16.08 -7.73
CA GLU A 118 -0.89 -16.61 -7.35
C GLU A 118 -1.46 -17.62 -8.37
N ALA A 119 -0.71 -17.91 -9.44
CA ALA A 119 -1.08 -18.96 -10.40
C ALA A 119 -0.88 -20.35 -9.76
N PRO A 120 -1.93 -21.18 -9.59
CA PRO A 120 -1.75 -22.55 -9.11
C PRO A 120 -0.90 -23.32 -10.13
N GLU A 121 0.13 -24.04 -9.65
CA GLU A 121 0.89 -24.96 -10.50
C GLU A 121 -0.11 -25.93 -11.19
N PRO A 122 -0.04 -26.08 -12.52
CA PRO A 122 -0.82 -27.10 -13.20
C PRO A 122 -0.30 -28.47 -12.80
N ASP A 123 -1.17 -29.26 -12.16
CA ASP A 123 -1.01 -30.68 -11.81
C ASP A 123 -0.64 -31.54 -13.04
#